data_AF-A0A6L7UZ36-F1
#
_entry.id   AF-A0A6L7UZ36-F1
#
_cell.length_a   1.000
_cell.length_b   1.000
_cell.length_c   1.000
_cell.angle_alpha   90.00
_cell.angle_beta   90.00
_cell.angle_gamma   90.00
#
_symmetry.space_group_name_H-M   'P 1'
#
loop_
_entity.id
_entity.type
_entity.pdbx_description
1 polymer ?
#
loop_
_entity_poly.entity_id
_entity_poly.type
_entity_poly.pdbx_seq_one_letter_code
_entity_poly.pdbx_strand_id
1 'polypeptide(L)'
;MTTNAEGIEIAVEYETAVPTAGGPDAADFAIRRPGHATLECALYLALDAKQAFEAACGPLSEGDVQSLIRVLGDALYRTQIGSGVEPLAIQTIRARDLSDDQFDSAIGAAGLTKLPSDE
;
A
#
# COMPACT_ATOMS: atom_id res chain seq x y z
N MET A 1 -11.92 26.10 -20.51
CA MET A 1 -12.09 24.66 -20.74
C MET A 1 -11.84 23.97 -19.42
N THR A 2 -12.89 23.61 -18.70
CA THR A 2 -12.82 22.73 -17.53
C THR A 2 -12.91 21.32 -18.06
N THR A 3 -11.76 20.68 -18.31
CA THR A 3 -11.71 19.25 -18.58
C THR A 3 -12.11 18.55 -17.29
N ASN A 4 -13.30 17.95 -17.31
CA ASN A 4 -13.76 17.04 -16.27
C ASN A 4 -12.68 15.98 -16.06
N ALA A 5 -12.09 15.93 -14.87
CA ALA A 5 -11.11 14.93 -14.46
C ALA A 5 -11.77 13.56 -14.19
N GLU A 6 -12.83 13.23 -14.95
CA GLU A 6 -13.52 11.97 -14.87
C GLU A 6 -12.83 10.99 -15.83
N GLY A 7 -11.95 10.18 -15.27
CA GLY A 7 -11.36 9.04 -15.98
C GLY A 7 -9.88 9.17 -16.33
N ILE A 8 -9.05 9.73 -15.45
CA ILE A 8 -7.62 9.39 -15.51
C ILE A 8 -7.54 7.92 -15.11
N GLU A 9 -7.44 7.02 -16.10
CA GLU A 9 -7.24 5.59 -15.89
C GLU A 9 -5.83 5.39 -15.35
N ILE A 10 -5.66 5.63 -14.05
CA ILE A 10 -4.44 5.31 -13.32
C ILE A 10 -4.47 3.81 -13.09
N ALA A 11 -3.50 3.10 -13.66
CA ALA A 11 -3.27 1.70 -13.35
C ALA A 11 -2.10 1.61 -12.36
N VAL A 12 -2.34 1.03 -11.19
CA VAL A 12 -1.30 0.66 -10.23
C VAL A 12 -1.25 -0.87 -10.22
N GLU A 13 -0.18 -1.42 -10.81
CA GLU A 13 -0.03 -2.86 -10.98
C GLU A 13 1.05 -3.37 -10.03
N TYR A 14 0.67 -4.34 -9.19
CA TYR A 14 1.62 -5.14 -8.43
C TYR A 14 2.41 -6.02 -9.40
N GLU A 15 3.74 -5.98 -9.32
CA GLU A 15 4.60 -6.80 -10.17
C GLU A 15 5.16 -8.01 -9.42
N THR A 16 5.88 -7.76 -8.33
CA THR A 16 6.54 -8.83 -7.57
C THR A 16 6.77 -8.43 -6.13
N ALA A 17 6.83 -9.43 -5.25
CA ALA A 17 7.44 -9.28 -3.93
C ALA A 17 8.93 -9.02 -4.10
N VAL A 18 9.47 -8.12 -3.28
CA VAL A 18 10.90 -7.80 -3.25
C VAL A 18 11.51 -8.42 -2.00
N PRO A 19 12.53 -9.28 -2.11
CA PRO A 19 13.20 -9.83 -0.94
C PRO A 19 13.98 -8.73 -0.24
N THR A 20 13.65 -8.47 1.03
CA THR A 20 14.40 -7.55 1.88
C THR A 20 15.21 -8.33 2.91
N ALA A 21 16.22 -7.70 3.52
CA ALA A 21 16.97 -8.29 4.63
C ALA A 21 16.09 -8.60 5.86
N GLY A 22 14.87 -8.04 5.94
CA GLY A 22 13.91 -8.23 7.03
C GLY A 22 12.74 -9.19 6.74
N GLY A 23 12.60 -9.69 5.49
CA GLY A 23 11.47 -10.54 5.07
C GLY A 23 10.76 -10.04 3.80
N PRO A 24 9.57 -10.58 3.48
CA PRO A 24 8.77 -10.20 2.30
C PRO A 24 8.03 -8.88 2.53
N ASP A 25 8.62 -7.92 3.23
CA ASP A 25 7.98 -6.68 3.62
C ASP A 25 8.13 -5.60 2.54
N ALA A 26 8.26 -5.99 1.28
CA ALA A 26 8.33 -5.08 0.15
C ALA A 26 7.74 -5.65 -1.15
N ALA A 27 7.32 -4.76 -2.05
CA ALA A 27 6.87 -5.10 -3.40
C ALA A 27 7.14 -3.98 -4.41
N ASP A 28 7.31 -4.38 -5.66
CA ASP A 28 7.44 -3.49 -6.82
C ASP A 28 6.07 -3.25 -7.47
N PHE A 29 5.88 -2.02 -7.94
CA PHE A 29 4.68 -1.54 -8.59
C PHE A 29 5.03 -0.82 -9.90
N ALA A 30 4.28 -1.11 -10.95
CA ALA A 30 4.25 -0.32 -12.17
C ALA A 30 3.03 0.61 -12.14
N ILE A 31 3.28 1.91 -12.27
CA ILE A 31 2.22 2.92 -12.30
C ILE A 31 2.13 3.53 -13.70
N ARG A 32 0.96 3.35 -14.34
CA ARG A 32 0.68 3.88 -15.68
C ARG A 32 -0.35 5.01 -15.59
N ARG A 33 -0.04 6.12 -16.26
CA ARG A 33 -0.86 7.33 -16.33
C ARG A 33 -0.92 7.81 -17.79
N PRO A 34 -2.07 8.24 -18.31
CA PRO A 34 -2.17 8.77 -19.67
C PRO A 34 -1.22 9.95 -19.91
N GLY A 35 -0.40 9.88 -20.96
CA GLY A 35 0.50 10.97 -21.34
C GLY A 35 1.79 11.09 -20.53
N HIS A 36 2.07 10.13 -19.62
CA HIS A 36 3.30 10.08 -18.84
C HIS A 36 4.06 8.77 -19.08
N ALA A 37 5.37 8.76 -18.81
CA ALA A 37 6.13 7.52 -18.73
C ALA A 37 5.62 6.65 -17.57
N THR A 38 5.74 5.33 -17.72
CA THR A 38 5.52 4.38 -16.62
C THR A 38 6.50 4.69 -15.50
N LEU A 39 6.00 4.73 -14.26
CA LEU A 39 6.83 4.80 -13.08
C LEU A 39 7.00 3.40 -12.50
N GLU A 40 8.23 3.06 -12.13
CA GLU A 40 8.55 1.88 -11.33
C GLU A 40 8.78 2.34 -9.90
N CYS A 41 8.03 1.78 -8.95
CA CYS A 41 8.07 2.18 -7.56
C CYS A 41 8.13 0.96 -6.63
N ALA A 42 8.95 1.03 -5.60
CA ALA A 42 9.03 0.02 -4.56
C ALA A 42 8.38 0.54 -3.26
N LEU A 43 7.49 -0.28 -2.68
CA LEU A 43 6.86 0.00 -1.39
C LEU A 43 7.36 -0.98 -0.35
N TYR A 44 7.74 -0.46 0.82
CA TYR A 44 8.22 -1.22 1.97
C TYR A 44 7.25 -1.05 3.14
N LEU A 45 6.90 -2.13 3.81
CA LEU A 45 6.25 -2.12 5.10
C LEU A 45 7.32 -2.13 6.19
N ALA A 46 7.38 -1.07 7.00
CA ALA A 46 8.33 -1.03 8.11
C ALA A 46 7.94 -2.02 9.20
N LEU A 47 8.94 -2.42 10.02
CA LEU A 47 8.75 -3.37 11.11
C LEU A 47 7.68 -2.92 12.12
N ASP A 48 7.61 -1.62 12.43
CA ASP A 48 6.62 -1.07 13.35
C ASP A 48 5.19 -1.16 12.77
N ALA A 49 5.03 -0.91 11.47
CA ALA A 49 3.75 -1.10 10.78
C ALA A 49 3.32 -2.56 10.79
N LYS A 50 4.25 -3.48 10.48
CA LYS A 50 3.99 -4.93 10.53
C LYS A 50 3.57 -5.37 11.93
N GLN A 51 4.29 -4.95 12.96
CA GLN A 51 3.96 -5.25 14.36
C GLN A 51 2.59 -4.70 14.77
N ALA A 52 2.20 -3.51 14.25
CA ALA A 52 0.87 -2.97 14.50
C ALA A 52 -0.23 -3.84 13.87
N PHE A 53 -0.06 -4.29 12.62
CA PHE A 53 -1.00 -5.21 11.98
C PHE A 53 -1.05 -6.57 12.67
N GLU A 54 0.10 -7.11 13.09
CA GLU A 54 0.19 -8.37 13.84
C GLU A 54 -0.50 -8.26 15.22
N ALA A 55 -0.37 -7.11 15.90
CA ALA A 55 -1.08 -6.87 17.15
C ALA A 55 -2.61 -6.82 16.93
N ALA A 56 -3.07 -6.33 15.78
CA ALA A 56 -4.49 -6.22 15.46
C ALA A 56 -5.10 -7.53 14.92
N CYS A 57 -4.34 -8.35 14.19
CA CYS A 57 -4.86 -9.51 13.43
C CYS A 57 -4.29 -10.85 13.89
N GLY A 58 -3.29 -10.85 14.77
CA GLY A 58 -2.46 -12.01 15.07
C GLY A 58 -1.28 -12.15 14.09
N PRO A 59 -0.47 -13.22 14.22
CA PRO A 59 0.71 -13.42 13.36
C PRO A 59 0.35 -13.43 11.87
N LEU A 60 1.11 -12.67 11.06
CA LEU A 60 0.87 -12.55 9.62
C LEU A 60 1.75 -13.54 8.84
N SER A 61 1.16 -14.22 7.86
CA SER A 61 1.91 -14.97 6.87
C SER A 61 2.55 -14.04 5.82
N GLU A 62 3.46 -14.57 5.00
CA GLU A 62 4.04 -13.81 3.89
C GLU A 62 2.96 -13.32 2.90
N GLY A 63 1.93 -14.14 2.67
CA GLY A 63 0.80 -13.78 1.80
C GLY A 63 -0.05 -12.65 2.36
N ASP A 64 -0.21 -12.60 3.69
CA ASP A 64 -0.94 -11.53 4.37
C ASP A 64 -0.19 -10.20 4.27
N VAL A 65 1.12 -10.22 4.50
CA VAL A 65 2.00 -9.05 4.34
C VAL A 65 1.94 -8.52 2.92
N GLN A 66 2.03 -9.41 1.92
CA GLN A 66 1.96 -9.00 0.51
C GLN A 66 0.59 -8.45 0.13
N SER A 67 -0.49 -9.00 0.69
CA SER A 67 -1.85 -8.48 0.50
C SER A 67 -2.00 -7.08 1.08
N LEU A 68 -1.47 -6.84 2.28
CA LEU A 68 -1.41 -5.51 2.89
C LEU A 68 -0.61 -4.52 2.03
N ILE A 69 0.59 -4.88 1.59
CA ILE A 69 1.43 -4.02 0.75
C ILE A 69 0.71 -3.68 -0.56
N ARG A 70 0.05 -4.64 -1.20
CA ARG A 70 -0.73 -4.40 -2.42
C ARG A 70 -1.85 -3.40 -2.21
N VAL A 71 -2.64 -3.57 -1.16
CA VAL A 71 -3.75 -2.67 -0.80
C VAL A 71 -3.24 -1.26 -0.49
N LEU A 72 -2.20 -1.18 0.33
CA LEU A 72 -1.58 0.09 0.72
C LEU A 72 -0.97 0.80 -0.49
N GLY A 73 -0.27 0.07 -1.36
CA GLY A 73 0.34 0.63 -2.58
C GLY A 73 -0.68 1.18 -3.55
N ASP A 74 -1.75 0.43 -3.86
CA ASP A 74 -2.81 0.92 -4.74
C ASP A 74 -3.46 2.20 -4.18
N ALA A 75 -3.82 2.20 -2.90
CA ALA A 75 -4.44 3.37 -2.26
C ALA A 75 -3.49 4.58 -2.20
N LEU A 76 -2.24 4.37 -1.81
CA LEU A 76 -1.23 5.41 -1.64
C LEU A 76 -0.89 6.09 -2.97
N TYR A 77 -0.53 5.30 -3.99
CA TYR A 77 -0.10 5.84 -5.27
C TYR A 77 -1.24 6.54 -6.00
N ARG A 78 -2.47 6.01 -5.95
CA ARG A 78 -3.66 6.71 -6.47
C ARG A 78 -3.88 8.04 -5.76
N THR A 79 -3.74 8.08 -4.44
CA THR A 79 -3.92 9.31 -3.65
C THR A 79 -2.87 10.35 -3.98
N GLN A 80 -1.60 9.96 -4.08
CA GLN A 80 -0.50 10.85 -4.47
C GLN A 80 -0.76 11.44 -5.85
N ILE A 81 -1.04 10.61 -6.85
CA ILE A 81 -1.29 11.08 -8.22
C ILE A 81 -2.54 11.95 -8.29
N GLY A 82 -3.63 11.55 -7.61
CA GLY A 82 -4.87 12.32 -7.57
C GLY A 82 -4.73 13.68 -6.89
N SER A 83 -3.76 13.83 -5.98
CA SER A 83 -3.42 15.11 -5.33
C SER A 83 -2.34 15.91 -6.08
N GLY A 84 -1.89 15.43 -7.25
CA GLY A 84 -0.84 16.08 -8.05
C GLY A 84 0.57 15.89 -7.52
N VAL A 85 0.76 14.93 -6.60
CA VAL A 85 2.07 14.55 -6.05
C VAL A 85 2.65 13.41 -6.90
N GLU A 86 3.91 13.54 -7.30
CA GLU A 86 4.61 12.46 -7.99
C GLU A 86 5.01 11.35 -6.99
N PRO A 87 4.68 10.07 -7.28
CA PRO A 87 5.12 8.95 -6.46
C PRO A 87 6.63 8.90 -6.28
N LEU A 88 7.06 8.58 -5.06
CA LEU A 88 8.46 8.32 -4.79
C LEU A 88 8.86 6.95 -5.36
N ALA A 89 10.03 6.87 -5.98
CA ALA A 89 10.57 5.62 -6.50
C ALA A 89 10.72 4.55 -5.42
N ILE A 90 11.01 4.96 -4.18
CA ILE A 90 11.09 4.07 -3.02
C ILE A 90 10.36 4.74 -1.86
N GLN A 91 9.41 4.02 -1.25
CA GLN A 91 8.66 4.51 -0.11
C GLN A 91 8.54 3.46 0.98
N THR A 92 8.66 3.88 2.24
CA THR A 92 8.45 3.01 3.40
C THR A 92 7.25 3.51 4.20
N ILE A 93 6.31 2.62 4.49
CA ILE A 93 5.13 2.88 5.32
C ILE A 93 5.42 2.46 6.75
N ARG A 94 5.28 3.40 7.67
CA ARG A 94 5.33 3.18 9.12
C ARG A 94 3.93 3.17 9.71
N ALA A 95 3.78 2.64 10.91
CA ALA A 95 2.48 2.60 11.61
C ALA A 95 1.88 4.01 11.74
N ARG A 96 2.72 4.99 12.10
CA ARG A 96 2.31 6.40 12.27
C ARG A 96 1.86 7.10 10.99
N ASP A 97 2.16 6.53 9.82
CA ASP A 97 1.80 7.13 8.54
C ASP A 97 0.35 6.78 8.16
N LEU A 98 -0.28 5.87 8.92
CA LEU A 98 -1.66 5.43 8.74
C LEU A 98 -2.54 6.06 9.82
N SER A 99 -3.63 6.70 9.40
CA SER A 99 -4.75 6.98 10.31
C SER A 99 -5.47 5.68 10.67
N ASP A 100 -6.23 5.69 11.77
CA ASP A 100 -7.02 4.53 12.22
C ASP A 100 -7.97 4.03 11.10
N ASP A 101 -8.63 4.93 10.39
CA ASP A 101 -9.51 4.58 9.27
C ASP A 101 -8.76 3.91 8.11
N GLN A 102 -7.56 4.38 7.78
CA GLN A 102 -6.74 3.78 6.73
C GLN A 102 -6.20 2.41 7.15
N PHE A 103 -5.82 2.28 8.41
CA PHE A 103 -5.35 1.03 8.99
C PHE A 103 -6.46 -0.04 8.95
N ASP A 104 -7.67 0.33 9.38
CA ASP A 104 -8.83 -0.57 9.39
C ASP A 104 -9.30 -0.94 7.98
N SER A 105 -9.33 0.05 7.08
CA SER A 105 -9.64 -0.19 5.67
C SER A 105 -8.64 -1.13 5.02
N ALA A 106 -7.34 -1.00 5.35
CA ALA A 106 -6.29 -1.87 4.82
C ALA A 106 -6.47 -3.32 5.29
N ILE A 107 -6.80 -3.54 6.57
CA ILE A 107 -7.10 -4.88 7.12
C ILE A 107 -8.27 -5.52 6.36
N GLY A 108 -9.39 -4.80 6.25
CA GLY A 108 -10.59 -5.31 5.59
C GLY A 108 -10.36 -5.60 4.11
N ALA A 109 -9.68 -4.70 3.39
CA ALA A 109 -9.38 -4.86 1.98
C ALA A 109 -8.33 -5.95 1.70
N ALA A 110 -7.43 -6.23 2.65
CA ALA A 110 -6.50 -7.35 2.58
C ALA A 110 -7.15 -8.70 2.93
N GLY A 111 -8.42 -8.71 3.34
CA GLY A 111 -9.15 -9.93 3.73
C GLY A 111 -8.74 -10.47 5.10
N LEU A 112 -8.10 -9.64 5.93
CA LEU A 112 -7.67 -10.01 7.27
C LEU A 112 -8.80 -9.81 8.28
N THR A 113 -8.79 -10.60 9.35
CA THR A 113 -9.78 -10.51 10.42
C THR A 113 -9.12 -9.94 11.67
N LYS A 114 -9.71 -8.88 12.24
CA LYS A 114 -9.26 -8.33 13.52
C LYS A 114 -9.49 -9.32 14.65
N LEU A 115 -8.54 -9.38 15.57
CA LEU A 115 -8.73 -10.01 16.87
C LEU A 115 -9.86 -9.30 17.62
N PRO A 116 -10.65 -10.03 18.42
CA PRO A 116 -11.60 -9.39 19.32
C PRO A 116 -10.85 -8.41 20.22
N SER A 117 -11.40 -7.20 20.35
CA SER A 117 -10.89 -6.25 21.34
C SER A 117 -11.10 -6.88 22.71
N ASP A 118 -10.03 -7.12 23.46
CA ASP A 118 -10.15 -7.52 24.85
C ASP A 118 -10.89 -6.39 25.60
N GLU A 119 -12.16 -6.61 25.93
CA GLU A 119 -12.99 -5.74 26.79
C GLU A 119 -12.56 -5.82 28.26
#